data_AF-A0A2M8N5L8-F1
#
_entry.id   AF-A0A2M8N5L8-F1
#
_cell.length_a   1.000
_cell.length_b   1.000
_cell.length_c   1.000
_cell.angle_alpha   90.00
_cell.angle_beta   90.00
_cell.angle_gamma   90.00
#
_symmetry.space_group_name_H-M   'P 1'
#
loop_
_entity.id
_entity.type
_entity.pdbx_description
1 polymer ?
#
loop_
_entity_poly.entity_id
_entity_poly.type
_entity_poly.pdbx_seq_one_letter_code
_entity_poly.pdbx_strand_id
1 'polypeptide(L)' 'MSDYETYPVTVAGVKRNLRLFEIKPGIRIAILNILGDTEFVTAVSKELAKRIAPLNPEVLVTAEAKSIPLAHALSYE' A
#
# COMPACT_ATOMS: atom_id res chain seq x y z
N MET A 1 1.42 -7.47 -25.52
CA MET A 1 1.33 -6.96 -24.14
C MET A 1 0.11 -7.64 -23.54
N SER A 2 0.26 -8.35 -22.43
CA SER A 2 -0.86 -9.06 -21.81
C SER A 2 -1.79 -8.06 -21.13
N ASP A 3 -2.99 -7.88 -21.66
CA ASP A 3 -4.04 -7.04 -21.05
C ASP A 3 -4.57 -7.75 -19.80
N TYR A 4 -4.05 -7.37 -18.64
CA TYR A 4 -4.57 -7.85 -17.37
C TYR A 4 -5.80 -7.05 -16.97
N GLU A 5 -6.83 -7.73 -16.47
CA GLU A 5 -7.94 -7.04 -15.81
C GLU A 5 -7.41 -6.27 -14.59
N THR A 6 -7.90 -5.04 -14.41
CA THR A 6 -7.49 -4.17 -13.30
C THR A 6 -8.67 -3.66 -12.51
N TYR A 7 -8.41 -3.26 -11.27
CA TYR A 7 -9.36 -2.63 -10.37
C TYR A 7 -8.84 -1.24 -9.96
N PRO A 8 -9.57 -0.16 -10.24
CA PRO A 8 -9.14 1.19 -9.90
C PRO A 8 -9.29 1.45 -8.40
N VAL A 9 -8.24 1.98 -7.79
CA VAL A 9 -8.24 2.45 -6.39
C VAL A 9 -7.70 3.87 -6.31
N THR A 10 -8.22 4.65 -5.37
CA THR A 10 -7.69 5.96 -5.01
C THR A 10 -7.45 5.99 -3.51
N VAL A 11 -6.20 6.21 -3.09
CA VAL A 11 -5.80 6.27 -1.68
C VAL A 11 -4.93 7.49 -1.47
N ALA A 12 -5.24 8.31 -0.45
CA ALA A 12 -4.51 9.56 -0.17
C ALA A 12 -4.35 10.48 -1.40
N GLY A 13 -5.38 10.50 -2.28
CA GLY A 13 -5.37 11.27 -3.53
C GLY A 13 -4.61 10.62 -4.70
N VAL A 14 -3.89 9.53 -4.48
CA VAL A 14 -3.12 8.82 -5.52
C VAL A 14 -3.98 7.70 -6.13
N LYS A 15 -4.14 7.73 -7.46
CA LYS A 15 -4.90 6.72 -8.21
C LYS A 15 -3.98 5.63 -8.76
N ARG A 16 -4.39 4.36 -8.63
CA ARG A 16 -3.74 3.19 -9.24
C ARG A 16 -4.77 2.23 -9.83
N ASN A 17 -4.42 1.59 -10.95
CA ASN A 17 -5.19 0.47 -11.50
C ASN A 17 -4.47 -0.82 -11.13
N LEU A 18 -4.92 -1.47 -10.06
CA LEU A 18 -4.27 -2.65 -9.52
C LEU A 18 -4.67 -3.88 -10.33
N ARG A 19 -3.71 -4.74 -10.67
CA ARG A 19 -4.00 -5.98 -11.37
C ARG A 19 -4.88 -6.89 -10.53
N LEU A 20 -5.90 -7.49 -11.14
CA LEU A 20 -6.63 -8.59 -10.53
C LEU A 20 -5.82 -9.88 -10.65
N PHE A 21 -5.58 -10.52 -9.51
CA PHE A 21 -4.79 -11.75 -9.40
C PHE A 21 -5.56 -12.82 -8.63
N GLU A 22 -5.67 -14.01 -9.21
CA GLU A 22 -6.31 -15.16 -8.58
C GLU A 22 -5.33 -15.86 -7.65
N ILE A 23 -5.60 -15.84 -6.35
CA ILE A 23 -4.74 -16.45 -5.32
C ILE A 23 -5.14 -17.90 -5.00
N LYS A 24 -6.35 -18.29 -5.37
CA LYS A 24 -6.91 -19.65 -5.32
C LYS A 24 -8.20 -19.71 -6.16
N PRO A 25 -8.67 -20.89 -6.57
CA PRO A 25 -9.86 -21.02 -7.41
C PRO A 25 -11.05 -20.21 -6.90
N GLY A 26 -11.54 -19.28 -7.73
CA GLY A 26 -12.69 -18.44 -7.44
C GLY A 26 -12.42 -17.24 -6.52
N ILE A 27 -11.18 -17.01 -6.08
CA ILE A 27 -10.81 -15.84 -5.25
C ILE A 27 -9.75 -14.99 -5.94
N ARG A 28 -10.18 -13.79 -6.35
CA ARG A 28 -9.33 -12.76 -6.96
C ARG A 28 -9.16 -11.58 -6.02
N ILE A 29 -7.94 -11.02 -6.00
CA ILE A 29 -7.61 -9.81 -5.27
C ILE A 29 -7.03 -8.76 -6.23
N ALA A 30 -7.26 -7.49 -5.92
CA ALA A 30 -6.52 -6.39 -6.52
C ALA A 30 -5.15 -6.31 -5.84
N ILE A 31 -4.09 -6.80 -6.51
CA ILE A 31 -2.77 -6.89 -5.88
C ILE A 31 -2.12 -5.51 -5.82
N LEU A 32 -1.86 -5.04 -4.60
CA LEU A 32 -1.08 -3.84 -4.35
C LEU A 32 0.40 -4.23 -4.21
N ASN A 33 1.25 -3.68 -5.07
CA ASN A 33 2.69 -3.77 -4.93
C ASN A 33 3.27 -2.35 -4.88
N ILE A 34 3.86 -2.00 -3.74
CA ILE A 34 4.41 -0.65 -3.49
C ILE A 34 5.93 -0.60 -3.62
N LEU A 35 6.59 -1.72 -3.95
CA LEU A 35 8.02 -1.74 -4.22
C LEU A 35 8.29 -0.99 -5.53
N GLY A 36 8.92 0.17 -5.43
CA GLY A 36 9.14 1.10 -6.55
C GLY A 36 8.06 2.17 -6.73
N ASP A 37 7.03 2.20 -5.89
CA ASP A 37 5.95 3.19 -5.95
C ASP A 37 6.10 4.29 -4.88
N THR A 38 7.12 5.14 -5.05
CA THR A 38 7.45 6.21 -4.09
C THR A 38 6.30 7.20 -3.90
N GLU A 39 5.58 7.57 -4.96
CA GLU A 39 4.46 8.49 -4.90
C GLU A 39 3.35 7.94 -3.98
N PHE A 40 2.94 6.70 -4.20
CA PHE A 40 1.89 6.06 -3.39
C PHE A 40 2.33 5.92 -1.93
N VAL A 41 3.56 5.44 -1.69
CA VAL A 41 4.10 5.29 -0.32
C VAL A 41 4.15 6.62 0.41
N THR A 42 4.62 7.68 -0.24
CA THR A 42 4.74 9.02 0.37
C THR A 42 3.37 9.62 0.70
N ALA A 43 2.41 9.51 -0.21
CA ALA A 43 1.07 10.05 0.03
C ALA A 43 0.35 9.29 1.15
N VAL A 44 0.43 7.96 1.15
CA VAL A 44 -0.25 7.12 2.13
C VAL A 44 0.38 7.24 3.52
N SER A 45 1.71 7.28 3.63
CA SER A 45 2.39 7.41 4.92
C SER A 45 1.99 8.70 5.65
N LYS A 46 1.96 9.85 4.97
CA LYS A 46 1.49 11.13 5.53
C LYS A 46 0.08 11.08 6.10
N GLU A 47 -0.86 10.50 5.35
CA GLU A 47 -2.26 10.41 5.79
C GLU A 47 -2.44 9.38 6.90
N LEU A 48 -1.66 8.31 6.89
CA LEU A 48 -1.73 7.26 7.90
C LEU A 48 -1.04 7.68 9.21
N ALA A 49 0.06 8.44 9.16
CA ALA A 49 0.73 8.99 10.33
C ALA A 49 -0.22 9.85 11.18
N LYS A 50 -1.03 10.72 10.55
CA LYS A 50 -2.07 11.52 11.25
C LYS A 50 -3.06 10.66 12.04
N ARG A 51 -3.38 9.46 11.53
CA ARG A 51 -4.32 8.53 12.16
C ARG A 51 -3.66 7.70 13.25
N ILE A 52 -2.36 7.47 13.15
CA ILE A 52 -1.57 6.69 14.12
C ILE A 52 -1.10 7.57 15.28
N ALA A 53 -0.80 8.85 15.05
CA ALA A 53 -0.26 9.77 16.06
C ALA A 53 -1.02 9.78 17.40
N PRO A 54 -2.38 9.73 17.46
CA PRO A 54 -3.11 9.67 18.72
C PRO A 54 -2.85 8.41 19.55
N LEU A 55 -2.39 7.33 18.93
CA LEU A 55 -2.05 6.08 19.62
C LEU A 55 -0.65 6.11 20.25
N ASN A 56 0.17 7.10 19.89
CA ASN A 56 1.54 7.29 20.36
C ASN A 56 2.37 5.98 20.41
N PRO A 57 2.51 5.26 19.28
CA PRO A 57 3.23 4.00 19.27
C PRO A 57 4.73 4.21 19.43
N GLU A 58 5.37 3.35 20.23
CA GLU A 58 6.84 3.33 20.36
C GLU A 58 7.51 2.51 19.25
N VAL A 59 6.77 1.58 18.63
CA VAL A 59 7.30 0.64 17.64
C VAL A 59 6.29 0.44 16.50
N LEU A 60 6.80 0.41 15.27
CA LEU A 60 6.07 -0.02 14.09
C LEU A 60 6.58 -1.40 13.66
N VAL A 61 5.66 -2.36 13.49
CA VAL A 61 5.97 -3.71 13.01
C VAL A 61 5.26 -3.96 11.69
N THR A 62 5.95 -4.57 10.73
CA THR A 62 5.39 -4.92 9.42
C THR A 62 5.69 -6.37 9.08
N ALA A 63 4.80 -7.03 8.34
CA ALA A 63 4.82 -8.48 8.19
C ALA A 63 5.95 -9.01 7.29
N GLU A 64 6.21 -8.35 6.17
CA GLU A 64 7.14 -8.85 5.14
C GLU A 64 7.67 -7.72 4.25
N ALA A 65 8.54 -8.08 3.29
CA ALA A 65 9.31 -7.14 2.48
C ALA A 65 8.47 -6.10 1.70
N LYS A 66 7.30 -6.47 1.17
CA LYS A 66 6.49 -5.57 0.33
C LYS A 66 5.99 -4.35 1.08
N SER A 67 5.84 -4.45 2.41
CA SER A 67 5.36 -3.35 3.26
C SER A 67 6.48 -2.57 3.95
N ILE A 68 7.75 -2.96 3.77
CA ILE A 68 8.91 -2.23 4.30
C ILE A 68 8.91 -0.76 3.90
N PRO A 69 8.72 -0.35 2.63
CA PRO A 69 8.78 1.06 2.26
C PRO A 69 7.74 1.90 3.02
N LEU A 70 6.54 1.36 3.23
CA LEU A 70 5.48 2.06 3.96
C LEU A 70 5.80 2.16 5.46
N ALA A 71 6.25 1.08 6.09
CA ALA A 71 6.63 1.10 7.51
C ALA A 71 7.83 2.02 7.76
N HIS A 72 8.82 2.00 6.87
CA HIS A 72 9.96 2.91 6.90
C HIS A 72 9.49 4.36 6.75
N ALA A 73 8.64 4.65 5.75
CA ALA A 73 8.11 6.00 5.56
C ALA A 73 7.37 6.50 6.81
N LEU A 74 6.44 5.70 7.33
CA LEU A 74 5.71 6.00 8.57
C LEU A 74 6.60 6.24 9.79
N SER A 75 7.81 5.67 9.84
CA SER A 75 8.68 5.81 11.01
C SER A 75 9.30 7.20 11.16
N TYR A 76 9.34 8.00 10.09
CA TYR A 76 9.87 9.37 10.11
C TYR A 76 8.83 10.44 9.78
N GLU A 77 7.60 10.07 9.40
CA GLU A 77 6.47 10.98 9.29
C GLU A 77 5.99 11.42 10.69
#